data_AF-A0A349ZWX2-F1
#
_entry.id   AF-A0A349ZWX2-F1
#
_cell.length_a   1.000
_cell.length_b   1.000
_cell.length_c   1.000
_cell.angle_alpha   90.00
_cell.angle_beta   90.00
_cell.angle_gamma   90.00
#
_symmetry.space_group_name_H-M   'P 1'
#
loop_
_entity.id
_entity.type
_entity.pdbx_description
1 polymer ?
#
loop_
_entity_poly.entity_id
_entity_poly.type
_entity_poly.pdbx_seq_one_letter_code
_entity_poly.pdbx_strand_id
1 'polypeptide(L)'
;MFSMDIDADGTIIYEAIRYTTSRSEPEKGSGRFKGRLNPAQQAQLQAAISNLNLQNLKSFYGDKGITDLPTSKLRLSMQNGKTAATEDYGQRGTPQLINLYQLLNQFRNEVSWTAVSP
;
A
#
# COMPACT_ATOMS: atom_id res chain seq x y z
N MET A 1 -1.17 -11.05 -3.69
CA MET A 1 -1.77 -9.84 -3.09
C MET A 1 -0.91 -9.43 -1.91
N PHE A 2 -0.93 -8.17 -1.49
CA PHE A 2 -0.29 -7.79 -0.22
C PHE A 2 -1.02 -6.62 0.41
N SER A 3 -0.85 -6.45 1.72
CA SER A 3 -1.18 -5.22 2.45
C SER A 3 0.09 -4.64 3.08
N MET A 4 0.08 -3.33 3.30
CA MET A 4 1.16 -2.61 3.96
C MET A 4 0.55 -1.55 4.86
N ASP A 5 0.73 -1.71 6.16
CA ASP A 5 0.38 -0.71 7.16
C ASP A 5 1.64 0.02 7.59
N ILE A 6 1.63 1.35 7.48
CA ILE A 6 2.76 2.21 7.83
C ILE A 6 2.34 3.16 8.94
N ASP A 7 2.99 3.05 10.08
CA ASP A 7 2.79 3.94 11.21
C ASP A 7 3.52 5.27 11.01
N ALA A 8 3.10 6.31 11.73
CA ALA A 8 3.69 7.64 11.66
C ALA A 8 5.18 7.68 12.06
N ASP A 9 5.66 6.68 12.81
CA ASP A 9 7.07 6.54 13.19
C ASP A 9 7.92 5.81 12.13
N GLY A 10 7.29 5.39 11.03
CA GLY A 10 7.91 4.64 9.93
C GLY A 10 7.98 3.13 10.16
N THR A 11 7.40 2.60 11.23
CA THR A 11 7.21 1.14 11.38
C THR A 11 6.27 0.64 10.29
N ILE A 12 6.61 -0.50 9.68
CA ILE A 12 5.82 -1.10 8.62
C ILE A 12 5.46 -2.53 8.99
N ILE A 13 4.18 -2.87 8.85
CA ILE A 13 3.70 -4.25 8.79
C ILE A 13 3.36 -4.55 7.33
N TYR A 14 4.05 -5.53 6.75
CA TYR A 14 3.82 -6.01 5.40
C TYR A 14 3.27 -7.43 5.47
N GLU A 15 2.11 -7.67 4.85
CA GLU A 15 1.50 -9.00 4.78
C GLU A 15 1.48 -9.47 3.34
N ALA A 16 2.25 -10.52 3.05
CA ALA A 16 2.19 -11.22 1.79
C ALA A 16 1.00 -12.18 1.82
N ILE A 17 0.01 -11.95 0.95
CA ILE A 17 -1.21 -12.75 0.89
C ILE A 17 -1.23 -13.51 -0.44
N ARG A 18 -1.25 -14.85 -0.36
CA ARG A 18 -1.51 -15.72 -1.50
C ARG A 18 -2.82 -16.45 -1.25
N TYR A 19 -3.74 -16.40 -2.21
CA TYR A 19 -4.91 -17.27 -2.21
C TYR A 19 -4.51 -18.57 -2.91
N THR A 20 -4.43 -19.69 -2.20
CA THR A 20 -4.45 -21.01 -2.81
C THR A 20 -5.91 -21.39 -3.09
N THR A 21 -6.22 -21.82 -4.31
CA THR A 21 -7.57 -22.28 -4.70
C THR A 21 -7.76 -23.79 -4.51
N SER A 22 -6.71 -24.53 -4.11
CA SER A 22 -6.82 -25.97 -3.81
C SER A 22 -6.59 -26.24 -2.32
N ARG A 23 -7.49 -27.05 -1.75
CA ARG A 23 -7.62 -27.36 -0.31
C ARG A 23 -6.45 -28.18 0.27
N SER A 24 -5.45 -28.51 -0.55
CA SER A 24 -4.54 -29.63 -0.32
C SER A 24 -3.07 -29.24 -0.16
N GLU A 25 -2.71 -27.98 -0.41
CA GLU A 25 -1.33 -27.51 -0.26
C GLU A 25 -1.19 -26.57 0.94
N PRO A 26 -0.23 -26.79 1.87
CA PRO A 26 0.11 -25.78 2.86
C PRO A 26 0.57 -24.51 2.15
N GLU A 27 0.13 -23.35 2.63
CA GLU A 27 0.43 -22.04 2.03
C GLU A 27 1.93 -21.74 2.03
N LYS A 28 2.65 -22.19 0.99
CA LYS A 28 4.04 -21.81 0.77
C LYS A 28 4.06 -20.39 0.18
N GLY A 29 4.38 -19.39 1.01
CA GLY A 29 4.67 -18.02 0.57
C GLY A 29 3.73 -16.92 1.08
N SER A 30 2.82 -17.21 2.01
CA SER A 30 2.18 -16.19 2.84
C SER A 30 3.07 -15.86 4.05
N GLY A 31 2.92 -14.66 4.62
CA GLY A 31 3.68 -14.28 5.80
C GLY A 31 3.47 -12.82 6.22
N ARG A 32 3.65 -12.58 7.51
CA ARG A 32 3.61 -11.24 8.12
C ARG A 32 5.03 -10.83 8.47
N PHE A 33 5.42 -9.64 8.04
CA PHE A 33 6.77 -9.13 8.18
C PHE A 33 6.74 -7.75 8.79
N LYS A 34 7.69 -7.47 9.67
CA LYS A 34 7.91 -6.16 10.26
C LYS A 34 9.18 -5.56 9.69
N GLY A 35 9.10 -4.30 9.31
CA GLY A 35 10.22 -3.49 8.84
C GLY A 35 10.12 -2.07 9.38
N ARG A 36 11.07 -1.22 8.97
CA ARG A 36 11.06 0.20 9.32
C ARG A 36 11.64 1.02 8.17
N LEU A 37 10.97 2.11 7.81
CA LEU A 37 11.48 3.10 6.88
C LEU A 37 12.64 3.86 7.52
N ASN A 38 13.73 4.02 6.77
CA ASN A 38 14.80 4.93 7.17
C ASN A 38 14.35 6.40 7.05
N PRO A 39 15.09 7.38 7.63
CA PRO A 39 14.67 8.78 7.61
C PRO A 39 14.45 9.37 6.21
N ALA A 40 15.24 8.97 5.22
CA ALA A 40 15.08 9.44 3.84
C ALA A 40 13.78 8.90 3.22
N GLN A 41 13.46 7.62 3.43
CA GLN A 41 12.22 7.00 2.99
C GLN A 41 10.99 7.63 3.67
N GLN A 42 11.08 7.95 4.97
CA GLN A 42 10.01 8.66 5.68
C GLN A 42 9.74 10.05 5.09
N ALA A 43 10.81 10.81 4.80
CA ALA A 43 10.68 12.11 4.15
C ALA A 43 10.06 12.01 2.74
N GLN A 44 10.45 11.01 1.95
CA GLN A 44 9.86 10.73 0.64
C GLN A 44 8.37 10.39 0.74
N LEU A 45 7.99 9.55 1.72
CA LEU A 45 6.59 9.19 1.94
C LEU A 45 5.76 10.42 2.34
N GLN A 46 6.27 11.22 3.28
CA GLN A 46 5.58 12.42 3.75
C GLN A 46 5.41 13.43 2.61
N ALA A 47 6.42 13.62 1.76
CA ALA A 47 6.33 14.48 0.58
C ALA A 47 5.30 13.94 -0.42
N ALA A 48 5.31 12.63 -0.71
CA ALA A 48 4.34 12.01 -1.61
C ALA A 48 2.90 12.17 -1.11
N ILE A 49 2.64 11.96 0.19
CA ILE A 49 1.33 12.14 0.81
C ILE A 49 0.91 13.62 0.79
N SER A 50 1.82 14.55 1.12
CA SER A 50 1.53 15.99 1.14
C SER A 50 1.18 16.54 -0.25
N ASN A 51 1.75 15.94 -1.29
CA ASN A 51 1.46 16.27 -2.68
C ASN A 51 0.13 15.68 -3.18
N LEU A 52 -0.49 14.76 -2.45
CA LEU A 52 -1.83 14.29 -2.80
C LEU A 52 -2.83 15.44 -2.60
N ASN A 53 -3.63 15.71 -3.62
CA ASN A 53 -4.79 16.58 -3.47
C ASN A 53 -5.92 15.82 -2.75
N LEU A 54 -5.80 15.66 -1.43
CA LEU A 54 -6.72 14.87 -0.61
C LEU A 54 -8.17 15.37 -0.67
N GLN A 55 -8.38 16.68 -0.91
CA GLN A 55 -9.71 17.26 -1.04
C GLN A 55 -10.43 16.79 -2.31
N ASN A 56 -9.66 16.51 -3.37
CA ASN A 56 -10.18 16.07 -4.67
C ASN A 56 -9.92 14.58 -4.93
N LEU A 57 -9.50 13.83 -3.91
CA LEU A 57 -9.29 12.40 -4.05
C LEU A 57 -10.65 11.72 -4.21
N LYS A 58 -10.90 11.17 -5.40
CA LYS A 58 -12.10 10.36 -5.64
C LYS A 58 -12.06 9.11 -4.77
N SER A 59 -13.23 8.61 -4.40
CA SER A 59 -13.36 7.31 -3.74
C SER A 59 -13.03 6.14 -4.65
N PHE A 60 -13.15 6.33 -5.97
CA PHE A 60 -12.87 5.31 -6.98
C PHE A 60 -12.24 5.91 -8.24
N TYR A 61 -11.22 5.22 -8.77
CA TYR A 61 -10.65 5.42 -10.11
C TYR A 61 -10.72 4.09 -10.89
N GLY A 62 -11.05 4.17 -12.17
CA GLY A 62 -11.11 3.01 -13.07
C GLY A 62 -12.34 2.99 -13.96
N ASP A 63 -12.40 1.99 -14.82
CA ASP A 63 -13.54 1.71 -15.70
C ASP A 63 -14.13 0.35 -15.31
N LYS A 64 -15.45 0.31 -15.06
CA LYS A 64 -16.17 -0.92 -14.70
C LYS A 64 -16.37 -1.86 -15.88
N GLY A 65 -16.16 -1.40 -17.11
CA GLY A 65 -16.25 -2.19 -18.34
C GLY A 65 -14.96 -2.94 -18.69
N ILE A 66 -13.84 -2.66 -18.01
CA ILE A 66 -12.56 -3.35 -18.22
C ILE A 66 -12.34 -4.34 -17.08
N THR A 67 -11.91 -5.56 -17.40
CA THR A 67 -11.60 -6.62 -16.43
C THR A 67 -10.09 -6.88 -16.34
N ASP A 68 -9.68 -7.67 -15.34
CA ASP A 68 -8.33 -8.22 -15.18
C ASP A 68 -7.19 -7.22 -14.91
N LEU A 69 -7.51 -6.00 -14.49
CA LEU A 69 -6.52 -5.02 -14.02
C LEU A 69 -6.23 -5.12 -12.52
N PRO A 70 -5.00 -4.79 -12.07
CA PRO A 70 -4.66 -4.77 -10.65
C PRO A 70 -5.46 -3.69 -9.91
N THR A 71 -5.82 -3.94 -8.65
CA THR A 71 -6.53 -2.97 -7.81
C THR A 71 -5.67 -2.54 -6.64
N SER A 72 -5.59 -1.23 -6.40
CA SER A 72 -5.03 -0.66 -5.17
C SER A 72 -6.14 -0.12 -4.28
N LYS A 73 -6.08 -0.39 -2.98
CA LYS A 73 -6.91 0.25 -1.97
C LYS A 73 -6.01 1.03 -1.03
N LEU A 74 -6.19 2.34 -0.97
CA LEU A 74 -5.41 3.25 -0.12
C LEU A 74 -6.33 3.81 0.95
N ARG A 75 -5.84 3.82 2.20
CA ARG A 75 -6.43 4.54 3.33
C ARG A 75 -5.36 5.38 3.99
N LEU A 76 -5.69 6.64 4.29
CA LEU A 76 -4.84 7.58 5.00
C LEU A 76 -5.57 8.09 6.22
N SER A 77 -4.87 8.13 7.36
CA SER A 77 -5.34 8.71 8.62
C SER A 77 -4.37 9.81 9.02
N MET A 78 -4.86 11.05 9.12
CA MET A 78 -4.05 12.21 9.47
C MET A 78 -4.15 12.53 10.97
N GLN A 79 -3.14 13.20 11.53
CA GLN A 79 -3.11 13.59 12.94
C GLN A 79 -4.29 14.50 13.35
N ASN A 80 -4.87 15.25 12.42
CA ASN A 80 -6.06 16.09 12.66
C ASN A 80 -7.39 15.29 12.65
N GLY A 81 -7.33 13.96 12.66
CA GLY A 81 -8.48 13.06 12.65
C GLY A 81 -9.16 12.89 11.29
N LYS A 82 -8.72 13.62 10.25
CA LYS A 82 -9.24 13.43 8.89
C LYS A 82 -8.77 12.10 8.33
N THR A 83 -9.66 11.43 7.61
CA THR A 83 -9.36 10.21 6.86
C THR A 83 -9.66 10.41 5.39
N ALA A 84 -8.90 9.73 4.54
CA ALA A 84 -9.14 9.66 3.11
C ALA A 84 -8.99 8.21 2.65
N ALA A 85 -9.84 7.78 1.72
CA ALA A 85 -9.75 6.45 1.15
C ALA A 85 -10.07 6.49 -0.35
N THR A 86 -9.35 5.70 -1.12
CA THR A 86 -9.59 5.52 -2.56
C THR A 86 -9.35 4.07 -2.94
N GLU A 87 -10.16 3.60 -3.88
CA GLU A 87 -9.91 2.39 -4.65
C GLU A 87 -9.49 2.80 -6.07
N ASP A 88 -8.42 2.23 -6.59
CA ASP A 88 -7.90 2.53 -7.93
C ASP A 88 -7.72 1.23 -8.71
N TYR A 89 -8.68 0.99 -9.59
CA TYR A 89 -8.71 -0.14 -10.51
C TYR A 89 -7.87 0.18 -11.75
N GLY A 90 -6.76 -0.54 -11.89
CA GLY A 90 -5.73 -0.32 -12.89
C GLY A 90 -4.54 0.50 -12.43
N GLN A 91 -4.58 1.10 -11.23
CA GLN A 91 -3.54 2.00 -10.72
C GLN A 91 -3.29 3.18 -11.67
N ARG A 92 -4.36 3.77 -12.17
CA ARG A 92 -4.37 4.85 -13.19
C ARG A 92 -5.08 6.11 -12.73
N GLY A 93 -5.16 6.34 -11.43
CA GLY A 93 -5.67 7.58 -10.86
C GLY A 93 -4.79 8.78 -11.18
N THR A 94 -4.74 9.74 -10.27
CA THR A 94 -3.92 10.95 -10.47
C THR A 94 -2.42 10.60 -10.56
N PRO A 95 -1.59 11.41 -11.25
CA PRO A 95 -0.14 11.21 -11.29
C PRO A 95 0.50 11.09 -9.90
N GLN A 96 -0.01 11.83 -8.92
CA GLN A 96 0.46 11.80 -7.53
C GLN A 96 0.14 10.46 -6.84
N LEU A 97 -1.02 9.88 -7.14
CA LEU A 97 -1.44 8.58 -6.64
C LEU A 97 -0.59 7.45 -7.25
N ILE A 98 -0.31 7.53 -8.55
CA ILE A 98 0.59 6.61 -9.26
C ILE A 98 1.99 6.67 -8.63
N ASN A 99 2.52 7.87 -8.41
CA ASN A 99 3.82 8.06 -7.76
C ASN A 99 3.86 7.47 -6.35
N LEU A 100 2.80 7.65 -5.55
CA LEU A 100 2.72 7.02 -4.23
C LEU A 100 2.77 5.49 -4.33
N TYR A 101 2.02 4.88 -5.24
CA TYR A 101 2.04 3.41 -5.41
C TYR A 101 3.40 2.89 -5.84
N GLN A 102 4.08 3.59 -6.75
CA GLN A 102 5.45 3.24 -7.14
C GLN A 102 6.41 3.34 -5.96
N LEU A 103 6.29 4.39 -5.15
CA LEU A 103 7.11 4.58 -3.95
C LEU A 103 6.89 3.46 -2.91
N LEU A 104 5.63 3.07 -2.65
CA LEU A 104 5.31 1.97 -1.73
C LEU A 104 5.86 0.62 -2.23
N ASN A 105 5.79 0.38 -3.55
CA ASN A 105 6.39 -0.81 -4.16
C ASN A 105 7.93 -0.78 -4.07
N GLN A 106 8.55 0.40 -4.20
CA GLN A 106 9.99 0.56 -4.01
C GLN A 106 10.39 0.24 -2.56
N PHE A 107 9.70 0.80 -1.56
CA PHE A 107 9.98 0.52 -0.15
C PHE A 107 9.87 -0.96 0.17
N ARG A 108 8.90 -1.66 -0.42
CA ARG A 108 8.76 -3.11 -0.28
C ARG A 108 10.05 -3.88 -0.62
N ASN A 109 10.80 -3.42 -1.63
CA ASN A 109 12.01 -4.08 -2.11
C ASN A 109 13.28 -3.62 -1.38
N GLU A 110 13.24 -2.46 -0.73
CA GLU A 110 14.42 -1.85 -0.09
C GLU A 110 14.44 -2.03 1.43
N VAL A 111 13.28 -2.22 2.07
CA VAL A 111 13.19 -2.40 3.51
C VAL A 111 13.70 -3.79 3.89
N SER A 112 14.52 -3.85 4.94
CA SER A 112 14.90 -5.10 5.57
C SER A 112 13.73 -5.65 6.40
N TRP A 113 13.27 -6.84 6.04
CA TRP A 113 12.12 -7.49 6.65
C TRP A 113 12.52 -8.52 7.70
N THR A 114 11.84 -8.50 8.84
CA THR A 114 11.91 -9.56 9.84
C THR A 114 10.56 -10.27 9.90
N ALA A 115 10.54 -11.60 9.79
CA ALA A 115 9.32 -12.37 9.94
C ALA A 115 8.73 -12.16 11.33
N VAL A 116 7.41 -11.93 11.40
CA VAL A 116 6.66 -11.90 12.64
C VAL A 116 6.09 -13.29 12.83
N SER A 117 6.61 -14.03 13.81
CA SER A 117 6.00 -15.31 14.17
C SER A 117 4.54 -15.11 14.59
N PRO A 118 3.63 -16.05 14.24
CA PRO A 118 2.25 -16.02 14.72
C PRO A 118 2.15 -16.03 16.24
#